data_AF-A0ABD0WVH8-F1
#
_entry.id   AF-A0ABD0WVH8-F1
#
_cell.length_a   1.000
_cell.length_b   1.000
_cell.length_c   1.000
_cell.angle_alpha   90.00
_cell.angle_beta   90.00
_cell.angle_gamma   90.00
#
_symmetry.space_group_name_H-M   'P 1'
#
loop_
_entity.id
_entity.type
_entity.pdbx_description
1 polymer ?
#
loop_
_entity_poly.entity_id
_entity_poly.type
_entity_poly.pdbx_seq_one_letter_code
_entity_poly.pdbx_strand_id
1 'polypeptide(L)'
;MNNKADYLAFPAIVGTTGQYNTMRKTWDDKRYKYHMDRMQKAKPMVDNKTPRTYLHCHLKMKKVQMEKERLMEVERDNRLLESKISCIMSTKGGLDTWNNYQPIPSLSANLRKRELAKISLENQALLKKINMTKSVYDHKIWLNDFKVTRGYVNRISKYPEQPRPAHKHNMRNFVENNNSITNHSQSHPIWSHFDKYLVCAFIWSVLHSSGSERTVAFSVF
;
A
#
# COMPACT_ATOMS: atom_id res chain seq x y z
N MET A 1 -39.70 60.57 30.57
CA MET A 1 -40.42 61.83 30.81
C MET A 1 -40.49 62.59 29.49
N ASN A 2 -41.50 62.31 28.68
CA ASN A 2 -41.68 62.91 27.36
C ASN A 2 -42.56 64.16 27.52
N ASN A 3 -41.94 65.32 27.72
CA ASN A 3 -42.65 66.59 27.52
C ASN A 3 -42.74 66.84 26.01
N LYS A 4 -43.71 66.21 25.37
CA LYS A 4 -44.16 66.65 24.04
C LYS A 4 -44.83 68.00 24.29
N ALA A 5 -44.09 69.08 24.06
CA ALA A 5 -44.69 70.39 24.00
C ALA A 5 -45.72 70.33 22.87
N ASP A 6 -47.00 70.22 23.23
CA ASP A 6 -48.12 70.35 22.33
C ASP A 6 -48.17 71.83 21.93
N TYR A 7 -47.32 72.20 20.97
CA TYR A 7 -47.42 73.48 20.28
C TYR A 7 -48.74 73.45 19.53
N LEU A 8 -49.80 73.99 20.15
CA LEU A 8 -51.03 74.27 19.45
C LEU A 8 -50.69 75.28 18.35
N ALA A 9 -50.53 74.81 17.12
CA ALA A 9 -50.32 75.66 15.94
C ALA A 9 -51.51 76.61 15.68
N PHE A 10 -52.59 76.46 16.45
CA PHE A 10 -53.76 77.32 16.50
C PHE A 10 -53.91 77.88 17.92
N PRO A 11 -54.12 79.20 18.08
CA PRO A 11 -54.49 79.76 19.38
C PRO A 11 -55.72 79.03 19.91
N ALA A 12 -55.74 78.71 21.22
CA ALA A 12 -56.94 78.16 21.85
C ALA A 12 -58.12 79.12 21.59
N ILE A 13 -59.25 78.61 21.09
CA ILE A 13 -60.44 79.42 20.82
C ILE A 13 -61.05 79.83 22.17
N VAL A 14 -60.57 80.94 22.74
CA VAL A 14 -61.12 81.53 23.96
C VAL A 14 -62.39 82.29 23.57
N GLY A 15 -63.54 81.82 24.05
CA GLY A 15 -64.82 82.46 23.75
C GLY A 15 -64.95 83.79 24.49
N THR A 16 -64.96 84.91 23.75
CA THR A 16 -65.37 86.21 24.30
C THR A 16 -66.89 86.37 24.18
N THR A 17 -67.55 86.90 25.21
CA THR A 17 -69.00 87.12 25.23
C THR A 17 -69.35 88.34 24.35
N GLY A 18 -70.03 88.13 23.22
CA GLY A 18 -70.46 89.21 22.31
C GLY A 18 -71.00 88.73 20.95
N GLN A 19 -71.71 89.62 20.24
CA GLN A 19 -72.40 89.34 18.95
C GLN A 19 -71.46 88.87 17.81
N TYR A 20 -70.16 89.19 17.87
CA TYR A 20 -69.16 88.82 16.84
C TYR A 20 -68.51 87.44 17.05
N ASN A 21 -68.88 86.71 18.09
CA ASN A 21 -68.26 85.43 18.48
C ASN A 21 -68.57 84.28 17.48
N THR A 22 -69.78 84.25 16.93
CA THR A 22 -70.22 83.21 15.99
C THR A 22 -69.45 83.24 14.67
N MET A 23 -69.30 84.42 14.04
CA MET A 23 -68.51 84.54 12.82
C MET A 23 -67.06 84.13 13.07
N ARG A 24 -66.43 84.66 14.12
CA ARG A 24 -65.03 84.34 14.47
C ARG A 24 -64.80 82.83 14.61
N LYS A 25 -65.65 82.13 15.38
CA LYS A 25 -65.60 80.66 15.52
C LYS A 25 -65.66 79.94 14.17
N THR A 26 -66.56 80.34 13.28
CA THR A 26 -66.67 79.68 11.95
C THR A 26 -65.42 79.86 11.08
N TRP A 27 -64.74 81.00 11.17
CA TRP A 27 -63.49 81.26 10.44
C TRP A 27 -62.31 80.48 11.04
N ASP A 28 -62.22 80.45 12.38
CA ASP A 28 -61.21 79.69 13.10
C ASP A 28 -61.36 78.18 12.86
N ASP A 29 -62.60 77.65 12.89
CA ASP A 29 -62.90 76.26 12.59
C ASP A 29 -62.52 75.87 11.15
N LYS A 30 -62.80 76.75 10.18
CA LYS A 30 -62.40 76.54 8.78
C LYS A 30 -60.88 76.53 8.63
N ARG A 31 -60.18 77.45 9.31
CA ARG A 31 -58.71 77.53 9.28
C ARG A 31 -58.08 76.28 9.90
N TYR A 32 -58.62 75.81 11.03
CA TYR A 32 -58.20 74.60 11.70
C TYR A 32 -58.41 73.36 10.82
N LYS A 33 -59.61 73.19 10.24
CA LYS A 33 -59.90 72.09 9.30
C LYS A 33 -58.95 72.10 8.10
N TYR A 34 -58.69 73.27 7.53
CA TYR A 34 -57.77 73.42 6.40
C TYR A 34 -56.33 73.04 6.75
N HIS A 35 -55.87 73.37 7.96
CA HIS A 35 -54.55 72.97 8.41
C HIS A 35 -54.45 71.47 8.67
N MET A 36 -55.43 70.87 9.33
CA MET A 36 -55.46 69.43 9.56
C MET A 36 -55.47 68.66 8.24
N ASP A 37 -56.22 69.14 7.24
CA ASP A 37 -56.22 68.58 5.88
C ASP A 37 -54.83 68.65 5.22
N ARG A 38 -54.11 69.78 5.37
CA ARG A 38 -52.73 69.92 4.88
C ARG A 38 -51.75 69.02 5.61
N MET A 39 -51.87 68.89 6.93
CA MET A 39 -51.03 67.98 7.72
C MET A 39 -51.24 66.52 7.30
N GLN A 40 -52.48 66.11 7.06
CA GLN A 40 -52.80 64.75 6.63
C GLN A 40 -52.32 64.47 5.19
N LYS A 41 -52.36 65.47 4.31
CA LYS A 41 -51.91 65.34 2.91
C LYS A 41 -50.40 65.53 2.74
N ALA A 42 -49.68 65.96 3.76
CA ALA A 42 -48.24 66.13 3.70
C ALA A 42 -47.55 64.76 3.54
N LYS A 43 -46.87 64.58 2.40
CA LYS A 43 -46.09 63.36 2.13
C LYS A 43 -44.72 63.45 2.84
N PRO A 44 -44.20 62.34 3.39
CA PRO A 44 -42.85 62.33 3.93
C PRO A 44 -41.84 62.61 2.80
N MET A 45 -40.85 63.47 3.07
CA MET A 45 -39.80 63.85 2.12
C MET A 45 -38.76 62.74 1.93
N VAL A 46 -38.61 61.87 2.93
CA VAL A 46 -37.66 60.76 2.94
C VAL A 46 -38.45 59.45 2.93
N ASP A 47 -38.05 58.54 2.04
CA ASP A 47 -38.59 57.19 2.04
C ASP A 47 -38.03 56.42 3.24
N ASN A 48 -38.93 56.00 4.13
CA ASN A 48 -38.59 55.19 5.31
C ASN A 48 -38.94 53.71 5.13
N LYS A 49 -39.23 53.26 3.90
CA LYS A 49 -39.51 51.85 3.63
C LYS A 49 -38.24 51.02 3.72
N THR A 50 -38.40 49.79 4.19
CA THR A 50 -37.31 48.82 4.22
C THR A 50 -36.82 48.54 2.80
N PRO A 51 -35.50 48.56 2.55
CA PRO A 51 -34.96 48.22 1.24
C PRO A 51 -35.32 46.78 0.85
N ARG A 52 -35.46 46.54 -0.44
CA ARG A 52 -35.77 45.20 -0.99
C ARG A 52 -34.65 44.22 -0.63
N THR A 53 -34.99 43.15 0.06
CA THR A 53 -34.07 42.04 0.33
C THR A 53 -33.94 41.14 -0.89
N TYR A 54 -32.71 40.78 -1.23
CA TYR A 54 -32.42 39.83 -2.30
C TYR A 54 -31.92 38.51 -1.74
N LEU A 55 -32.47 37.39 -2.23
CA LEU A 55 -32.12 36.06 -1.75
C LEU A 55 -30.63 35.75 -1.89
N HIS A 56 -29.97 36.21 -2.96
CA HIS A 56 -28.54 35.98 -3.18
C HIS A 56 -27.62 36.68 -2.17
N CYS A 57 -28.10 37.73 -1.47
CA CYS A 57 -27.35 38.37 -0.38
C CYS A 57 -27.36 37.52 0.90
N HIS A 58 -28.45 36.82 1.16
CA HIS A 58 -28.62 35.98 2.35
C HIS A 58 -28.18 34.52 2.11
N LEU A 59 -28.35 34.03 0.88
CA LEU A 59 -28.00 32.69 0.45
C LEU A 59 -26.81 32.77 -0.51
N LYS A 60 -25.62 32.46 -0.01
CA LYS A 60 -24.40 32.35 -0.82
C LYS A 60 -24.46 31.06 -1.66
N MET A 61 -25.21 31.10 -2.77
CA MET A 61 -25.48 29.93 -3.62
C MET A 61 -24.20 29.20 -4.07
N LYS A 62 -23.14 29.94 -4.42
CA LYS A 62 -21.84 29.34 -4.78
C LYS A 62 -21.20 28.58 -3.62
N LYS A 63 -21.34 29.06 -2.39
CA LYS A 63 -20.83 28.36 -1.19
C LYS A 63 -21.57 27.03 -0.98
N VAL A 64 -22.89 27.05 -1.12
CA VAL A 64 -23.73 25.84 -1.00
C VAL A 64 -23.38 24.83 -2.09
N GLN A 65 -23.19 25.31 -3.33
CA GLN A 65 -22.78 24.48 -4.46
C GLN A 65 -21.42 23.81 -4.22
N MET A 66 -20.41 24.58 -3.82
CA MET A 66 -19.07 24.04 -3.56
C MET A 66 -19.07 23.00 -2.42
N GLU A 67 -19.84 23.23 -1.36
CA GLU A 67 -19.94 22.25 -0.27
C GLU A 67 -20.63 20.96 -0.76
N LYS A 68 -21.67 21.08 -1.59
CA LYS A 68 -22.32 19.91 -2.18
C LYS A 68 -21.36 19.12 -3.09
N GLU A 69 -20.59 19.80 -3.93
CA GLU A 69 -19.57 19.17 -4.79
C GLU A 69 -18.50 18.46 -3.96
N ARG A 70 -17.97 19.11 -2.91
CA ARG A 70 -17.01 18.52 -1.99
C ARG A 70 -17.56 17.26 -1.30
N LEU A 71 -18.82 17.30 -0.86
CA LEU A 71 -19.47 16.14 -0.24
C LEU A 71 -19.69 14.99 -1.22
N MET A 72 -20.04 15.28 -2.47
CA MET A 72 -20.18 14.25 -3.52
C MET A 72 -18.84 13.57 -3.83
N GLU A 73 -17.74 14.33 -3.84
CA GLU A 73 -16.40 13.77 -4.02
C GLU A 73 -16.01 12.85 -2.86
N VAL A 74 -16.20 13.31 -1.62
CA VAL A 74 -15.96 12.49 -0.42
C VAL A 74 -16.81 11.21 -0.43
N GLU A 75 -18.09 11.30 -0.81
CA GLU A 75 -18.96 10.13 -0.86
C GLU A 75 -18.53 9.13 -1.94
N ARG A 76 -18.12 9.63 -3.11
CA ARG A 76 -17.56 8.79 -4.18
C ARG A 76 -16.30 8.06 -3.71
N ASP A 77 -15.39 8.77 -3.04
CA ASP A 77 -14.14 8.20 -2.54
C ASP A 77 -14.40 7.18 -1.43
N ASN A 78 -15.35 7.45 -0.53
CA ASN A 78 -15.78 6.51 0.49
C ASN A 78 -16.33 5.22 -0.13
N ARG A 79 -17.20 5.31 -1.14
CA ARG A 79 -17.73 4.14 -1.86
C ARG A 79 -16.62 3.34 -2.55
N LEU A 80 -15.65 4.03 -3.15
CA LEU A 80 -14.50 3.37 -3.78
C LEU A 80 -13.64 2.65 -2.74
N LEU A 81 -13.39 3.29 -1.59
CA LEU A 81 -12.64 2.71 -0.48
C LEU A 81 -13.36 1.48 0.09
N GLU A 82 -14.67 1.60 0.34
CA GLU A 82 -15.51 0.49 0.79
C GLU A 82 -15.46 -0.70 -0.17
N SER A 83 -15.54 -0.46 -1.48
CA SER A 83 -15.43 -1.50 -2.50
C SER A 83 -14.06 -2.19 -2.46
N LYS A 84 -12.97 -1.42 -2.34
CA LYS A 84 -11.60 -1.96 -2.23
C LYS A 84 -11.42 -2.79 -0.96
N ILE A 85 -11.86 -2.27 0.19
CA ILE A 85 -11.77 -2.97 1.47
C ILE A 85 -12.62 -4.23 1.42
N SER A 86 -13.84 -4.16 0.90
CA SER A 86 -14.71 -5.33 0.72
C SER A 86 -14.01 -6.40 -0.13
N CYS A 87 -13.40 -6.04 -1.25
CA CYS A 87 -12.63 -6.95 -2.08
C CYS A 87 -11.46 -7.60 -1.30
N ILE A 88 -10.71 -6.81 -0.52
CA ILE A 88 -9.60 -7.30 0.30
C ILE A 88 -10.12 -8.26 1.39
N MET A 89 -11.19 -7.88 2.10
CA MET A 89 -11.79 -8.69 3.17
C MET A 89 -12.40 -9.99 2.65
N SER A 90 -12.98 -9.97 1.44
CA SER A 90 -13.48 -11.17 0.78
C SER A 90 -12.36 -12.11 0.32
N THR A 91 -11.16 -11.57 0.05
CA THR A 91 -10.03 -12.36 -0.43
C THR A 91 -9.19 -12.85 0.76
N LYS A 92 -9.00 -14.17 0.91
CA LYS A 92 -8.17 -14.75 1.99
C LYS A 92 -6.65 -14.58 1.76
N GLY A 93 -6.20 -13.41 1.31
CA GLY A 93 -4.77 -13.07 1.19
C GLY A 93 -3.99 -13.80 0.08
N GLY A 94 -4.67 -14.26 -0.98
CA GLY A 94 -4.00 -14.80 -2.16
C GLY A 94 -3.28 -13.70 -2.93
N LEU A 95 -1.96 -13.57 -2.77
CA LEU A 95 -1.13 -12.75 -3.64
C LEU A 95 -1.02 -13.44 -5.01
N ASP A 96 -1.14 -12.68 -6.09
CA ASP A 96 -0.95 -13.14 -7.47
C ASP A 96 0.55 -13.29 -7.81
N THR A 97 1.36 -13.79 -6.87
CA THR A 97 2.80 -14.00 -7.05
C THR A 97 3.13 -15.18 -7.97
N TRP A 98 2.21 -15.55 -8.86
CA TRP A 98 2.47 -16.47 -9.96
C TRP A 98 3.06 -15.65 -11.09
N ASN A 99 4.37 -15.47 -11.05
CA ASN A 99 5.09 -14.87 -12.16
C ASN A 99 5.09 -15.87 -13.33
N ASN A 100 4.06 -15.80 -14.18
CA ASN A 100 3.95 -16.59 -15.41
C ASN A 100 4.88 -16.07 -16.52
N TYR A 101 5.93 -15.32 -16.18
CA TYR A 101 6.92 -14.85 -17.12
C TYR A 101 7.68 -16.04 -17.73
N GLN A 102 7.40 -16.30 -19.00
CA GLN A 102 8.23 -17.19 -19.78
C GLN A 102 9.40 -16.38 -20.34
N PRO A 103 10.66 -16.71 -19.98
CA PRO A 103 11.80 -15.96 -20.49
C PRO A 103 11.86 -16.12 -22.01
N ILE A 104 11.70 -15.00 -22.71
CA ILE A 104 11.80 -14.93 -24.17
C ILE A 104 13.25 -15.28 -24.54
N PRO A 105 13.49 -16.28 -25.42
CA PRO A 105 14.84 -16.67 -25.77
C PRO A 105 15.58 -15.51 -26.42
N SER A 106 16.77 -15.20 -25.89
CA SER A 106 17.67 -14.18 -26.46
C SER A 106 17.97 -14.47 -27.95
N LEU A 107 18.23 -13.44 -28.75
CA LEU A 107 18.61 -13.57 -30.18
C LEU A 107 19.72 -14.62 -30.43
N SER A 108 20.67 -14.74 -29.49
CA SER A 108 21.79 -15.69 -29.54
C SER A 108 21.47 -17.09 -28.97
N ALA A 109 20.24 -17.37 -28.54
CA ALA A 109 19.89 -18.63 -27.86
C ALA A 109 20.08 -19.83 -28.78
N ASN A 110 19.73 -19.69 -30.06
CA ASN A 110 19.89 -20.76 -31.04
C ASN A 110 21.36 -21.07 -31.33
N LEU A 111 22.21 -20.04 -31.40
CA LEU A 111 23.66 -20.22 -31.57
C LEU A 111 24.26 -20.94 -30.36
N ARG A 112 23.92 -20.50 -29.14
CA ARG A 112 24.38 -21.14 -27.89
C ARG A 112 23.96 -22.61 -27.81
N LYS A 113 22.72 -22.93 -28.22
CA LYS A 113 22.23 -24.32 -28.26
C LYS A 113 23.04 -25.20 -29.24
N ARG A 114 23.37 -24.67 -30.42
CA ARG A 114 24.20 -25.39 -31.41
C ARG A 114 25.61 -25.61 -30.90
N GLU A 115 26.21 -24.60 -30.28
CA GLU A 115 27.57 -24.70 -29.73
C GLU A 115 27.62 -25.70 -28.58
N LEU A 116 26.63 -25.70 -27.69
CA LEU A 116 26.51 -26.71 -26.62
C LEU A 116 26.42 -28.14 -27.18
N ALA A 117 25.63 -28.34 -28.24
CA ALA A 117 25.52 -29.63 -28.91
C ALA A 117 26.85 -30.08 -29.53
N LYS A 118 27.57 -29.15 -30.17
CA LYS A 118 28.89 -29.40 -30.76
C LYS A 118 29.91 -29.79 -29.68
N ILE A 119 30.03 -29.00 -28.61
CA ILE A 119 30.93 -29.28 -27.48
C ILE A 119 30.60 -30.64 -26.86
N SER A 120 29.31 -30.95 -26.69
CA SER A 120 28.88 -32.24 -26.13
C SER A 120 29.32 -33.42 -27.00
N LEU A 121 29.16 -33.31 -28.32
CA LEU A 121 29.60 -34.35 -29.27
C LEU A 121 31.12 -34.52 -29.27
N GLU A 122 31.87 -33.42 -29.26
CA GLU A 122 33.34 -33.42 -29.20
C GLU A 122 33.84 -34.06 -27.89
N ASN A 123 33.24 -33.70 -26.76
CA ASN A 123 33.55 -34.30 -25.47
C ASN A 123 33.28 -35.81 -25.45
N GLN A 124 32.17 -36.26 -26.06
CA GLN A 124 31.87 -37.68 -26.19
C GLN A 124 32.91 -38.41 -27.06
N ALA A 125 33.35 -37.79 -28.15
CA ALA A 125 34.37 -38.35 -29.02
C ALA A 125 35.73 -38.44 -28.33
N LEU A 126 36.13 -37.41 -27.57
CA LEU A 126 37.34 -37.41 -26.76
C LEU A 126 37.31 -38.50 -25.68
N LEU A 127 36.18 -38.62 -24.97
CA LEU A 127 36.02 -39.65 -23.94
C LEU A 127 36.14 -41.05 -24.54
N LYS A 128 35.52 -41.30 -25.70
CA LYS A 128 35.68 -42.56 -26.43
C LYS A 128 37.13 -42.83 -26.78
N LYS A 129 37.85 -41.82 -27.31
CA LYS A 129 39.28 -41.95 -27.62
C LYS A 129 40.09 -42.32 -26.38
N ILE A 130 39.92 -41.59 -25.28
CA ILE A 130 40.63 -41.84 -24.00
C ILE A 130 40.37 -43.27 -23.51
N ASN A 131 39.11 -43.72 -23.57
CA ASN A 131 38.74 -45.06 -23.11
C ASN A 131 39.23 -46.18 -24.04
N MET A 132 39.31 -45.92 -25.35
CA MET A 132 39.79 -46.89 -26.34
C MET A 132 41.32 -46.97 -26.38
N THR A 133 42.02 -45.87 -26.07
CA THR A 133 43.48 -45.84 -25.99
C THR A 133 43.95 -46.58 -24.75
N LYS A 134 44.64 -47.70 -24.95
CA LYS A 134 45.35 -48.39 -23.88
C LYS A 134 46.62 -47.62 -23.52
N SER A 135 46.98 -47.57 -22.25
CA SER A 135 48.25 -46.98 -21.83
C SER A 135 49.41 -47.76 -22.44
N VAL A 136 50.39 -47.04 -23.01
CA VAL A 136 51.61 -47.64 -23.58
C VAL A 136 52.43 -48.35 -22.50
N TYR A 137 52.33 -47.87 -21.26
CA TYR A 137 53.02 -48.44 -20.11
C TYR A 137 52.01 -49.04 -19.13
N ASP A 138 52.27 -50.29 -18.71
CA ASP A 138 51.57 -50.89 -17.59
C ASP A 138 52.32 -50.57 -16.30
N HIS A 139 51.68 -49.75 -15.45
CA HIS A 139 52.23 -49.34 -14.17
C HIS A 139 52.53 -50.54 -13.25
N LYS A 140 51.85 -51.67 -13.42
CA LYS A 140 52.12 -52.90 -12.66
C LYS A 140 53.47 -53.50 -13.05
N ILE A 141 53.76 -53.55 -14.35
CA ILE A 141 55.04 -54.04 -14.87
C ILE A 141 56.16 -53.11 -14.39
N TRP A 142 55.98 -51.81 -14.55
CA TRP A 142 56.96 -50.82 -14.10
C TRP A 142 57.23 -50.89 -12.60
N LEU A 143 56.19 -51.09 -11.79
CA LEU A 143 56.34 -51.26 -10.35
C LEU A 143 57.13 -52.54 -10.01
N ASN A 144 56.92 -53.62 -10.77
CA ASN A 144 57.64 -54.87 -10.57
C ASN A 144 59.11 -54.74 -10.95
N ASP A 145 59.41 -54.16 -12.13
CA ASP A 145 60.77 -53.90 -12.60
C ASP A 145 61.50 -52.95 -11.66
N PHE A 146 60.80 -51.93 -11.14
CA PHE A 146 61.33 -51.04 -10.12
C PHE A 146 61.70 -51.81 -8.85
N LYS A 147 60.84 -52.70 -8.33
CA LYS A 147 61.15 -53.52 -7.14
C LYS A 147 62.36 -54.42 -7.34
N VAL A 148 62.47 -55.05 -8.51
CA VAL A 148 63.62 -55.91 -8.87
C VAL A 148 64.91 -55.08 -8.91
N THR A 149 64.88 -53.96 -9.63
CA THR A 149 66.01 -53.01 -9.73
C THR A 149 66.40 -52.48 -8.35
N ARG A 150 65.42 -52.12 -7.53
CA ARG A 150 65.60 -51.68 -6.14
C ARG A 150 66.30 -52.75 -5.30
N GLY A 151 65.92 -54.02 -5.46
CA GLY A 151 66.57 -55.15 -4.80
C GLY A 151 68.03 -55.32 -5.21
N TYR A 152 68.36 -55.14 -6.49
CA TYR A 152 69.76 -55.13 -6.94
C TYR A 152 70.54 -53.96 -6.33
N VAL A 153 70.00 -52.75 -6.40
CA VAL A 153 70.60 -51.54 -5.83
C VAL A 153 70.89 -51.73 -4.35
N ASN A 154 69.95 -52.27 -3.56
CA ASN A 154 70.17 -52.52 -2.14
C ASN A 154 71.28 -53.53 -1.86
N ARG A 155 71.49 -54.53 -2.73
CA ARG A 155 72.56 -55.52 -2.59
C ARG A 155 73.95 -54.99 -2.97
N ILE A 156 74.02 -54.12 -3.98
CA ILE A 156 75.29 -53.58 -4.50
C ILE A 156 75.69 -52.25 -3.84
N SER A 157 74.75 -51.56 -3.19
CA SER A 157 75.03 -50.28 -2.57
C SER A 157 75.86 -50.46 -1.30
N LYS A 158 76.96 -49.70 -1.20
CA LYS A 158 77.82 -49.63 -0.01
C LYS A 158 77.07 -49.09 1.22
N TYR A 159 75.99 -48.33 1.00
CA TYR A 159 75.16 -47.75 2.05
C TYR A 159 73.68 -48.10 1.78
N PRO A 160 73.00 -48.83 2.68
CA PRO A 160 71.61 -49.21 2.50
C PRO A 160 70.68 -48.00 2.62
N GLU A 161 69.63 -47.98 1.80
CA GLU A 161 68.68 -46.89 1.81
C GLU A 161 67.86 -46.89 3.09
N GLN A 162 67.85 -45.76 3.78
CA GLN A 162 67.06 -45.57 5.00
C GLN A 162 65.58 -45.36 4.64
N PRO A 163 64.63 -45.91 5.42
CA PRO A 163 63.22 -45.67 5.18
C PRO A 163 62.93 -44.17 5.27
N ARG A 164 62.55 -43.56 4.15
CA ARG A 164 62.14 -42.16 4.13
C ARG A 164 60.81 -42.03 4.88
N PRO A 165 60.67 -41.06 5.81
CA PRO A 165 59.40 -40.85 6.50
C PRO A 165 58.31 -40.53 5.48
N ALA A 166 57.13 -41.12 5.67
CA ALA A 166 56.01 -40.93 4.77
C ALA A 166 55.63 -39.44 4.73
N HIS A 167 55.84 -38.81 3.58
CA HIS A 167 55.39 -37.44 3.37
C HIS A 167 53.86 -37.46 3.26
N LYS A 168 53.15 -36.93 4.26
CA LYS A 168 51.70 -36.78 4.22
C LYS A 168 51.35 -35.80 3.11
N HIS A 169 51.06 -36.29 1.91
CA HIS A 169 50.42 -35.47 0.90
C HIS A 169 48.98 -35.25 1.35
N ASN A 170 48.64 -33.98 1.61
CA ASN A 170 47.27 -33.57 1.89
C ASN A 170 46.48 -33.72 0.58
N MET A 171 45.88 -34.89 0.35
CA MET A 171 44.91 -35.10 -0.72
C MET A 171 43.67 -34.29 -0.36
N ARG A 172 43.67 -32.99 -0.67
CA ARG A 172 42.45 -32.22 -0.74
C ARG A 172 41.64 -32.75 -1.92
N ASN A 173 40.58 -33.49 -1.58
CA ASN A 173 39.34 -33.73 -2.31
C ASN A 173 39.48 -33.81 -3.84
N PHE A 174 39.82 -34.99 -4.36
CA PHE A 174 39.66 -35.29 -5.80
C PHE A 174 38.49 -36.25 -6.10
N VAL A 175 37.72 -36.65 -5.07
CA VAL A 175 36.59 -37.59 -5.23
C VAL A 175 35.22 -36.91 -5.03
N GLU A 176 35.14 -35.70 -4.47
CA GLU A 176 33.84 -35.07 -4.18
C GLU A 176 33.20 -34.34 -5.36
N ASN A 177 33.92 -34.02 -6.44
CA ASN A 177 33.35 -33.26 -7.57
C ASN A 177 32.82 -34.13 -8.73
N ASN A 178 33.04 -35.45 -8.72
CA ASN A 178 32.57 -36.31 -9.83
C ASN A 178 31.13 -36.81 -9.65
N ASN A 179 30.56 -36.71 -8.45
CA ASN A 179 29.14 -37.02 -8.20
C ASN A 179 28.21 -35.82 -8.43
N SER A 180 28.75 -34.64 -8.73
CA SER A 180 28.00 -33.42 -9.02
C SER A 180 27.72 -33.23 -10.51
N ILE A 181 28.45 -33.92 -11.41
CA ILE A 181 28.35 -33.69 -12.86
C ILE A 181 27.39 -34.67 -13.56
N THR A 182 26.99 -35.77 -12.91
CA THR A 182 26.03 -36.73 -13.47
C THR A 182 24.56 -36.49 -13.09
N ASN A 183 24.23 -35.45 -12.31
CA ASN A 183 22.86 -35.23 -11.81
C ASN A 183 22.29 -33.83 -12.11
N HIS A 184 22.60 -33.25 -13.27
CA HIS A 184 21.77 -32.19 -13.86
C HIS A 184 21.05 -32.70 -15.11
N SER A 185 20.24 -33.75 -14.91
CA SER A 185 19.13 -34.11 -15.82
C SER A 185 17.82 -34.27 -15.04
N GLN A 186 17.71 -33.64 -13.87
CA GLN A 186 16.45 -33.54 -13.14
C GLN A 186 16.10 -32.07 -12.96
N SER A 187 15.22 -31.61 -13.85
CA SER A 187 14.30 -30.53 -13.56
C SER A 187 13.38 -30.95 -12.41
N HIS A 188 13.56 -30.38 -11.22
CA HIS A 188 12.48 -30.31 -10.22
C HIS A 188 12.51 -28.94 -9.52
N PRO A 189 11.33 -28.37 -9.23
CA PRO A 189 11.18 -26.98 -8.85
C PRO A 189 11.52 -26.77 -7.37
N ILE A 190 12.21 -25.68 -7.08
CA ILE A 190 12.46 -25.18 -5.73
C ILE A 190 11.12 -24.65 -5.21
N TRP A 191 10.35 -25.45 -4.46
CA TRP A 191 9.43 -25.04 -3.39
C TRP A 191 8.99 -26.29 -2.61
N SER A 192 9.66 -26.62 -1.51
CA SER A 192 9.11 -27.54 -0.50
C SER A 192 9.74 -27.32 0.88
N HIS A 193 9.71 -26.09 1.38
CA HIS A 193 10.02 -25.84 2.79
C HIS A 193 9.12 -24.76 3.40
N PHE A 194 7.83 -25.06 3.53
CA PHE A 194 6.97 -24.38 4.50
C PHE A 194 5.89 -25.25 5.15
N ASP A 195 6.05 -26.58 5.18
CA ASP A 195 5.16 -27.47 5.95
C ASP A 195 5.86 -28.03 7.19
N LYS A 196 6.08 -27.17 8.19
CA LYS A 196 6.36 -27.59 9.57
C LYS A 196 5.44 -26.96 10.63
N TYR A 197 4.47 -26.13 10.25
CA TYR A 197 3.59 -25.43 11.21
C TYR A 197 2.11 -25.82 11.15
N LEU A 198 1.72 -26.83 10.36
CA LEU A 198 0.32 -27.27 10.27
C LEU A 198 -0.05 -28.48 11.14
N VAL A 199 0.92 -29.18 11.76
CA VAL A 199 0.61 -30.31 12.66
C VAL A 199 0.34 -29.85 14.11
N CYS A 200 0.86 -28.68 14.52
CA CYS A 200 0.63 -28.17 15.89
C CYS A 200 -0.74 -27.49 16.09
N ALA A 201 -1.42 -27.06 15.02
CA ALA A 201 -2.73 -26.40 15.13
C ALA A 201 -3.92 -27.39 15.27
N PHE A 202 -3.77 -28.64 14.83
CA PHE A 202 -4.86 -29.62 14.87
C PHE A 202 -5.03 -30.31 16.25
N ILE A 203 -4.00 -30.27 17.10
CA ILE A 203 -4.08 -30.83 18.47
C ILE A 203 -4.66 -29.81 19.47
N TRP A 204 -4.55 -28.49 19.22
CA TRP A 204 -5.14 -27.49 20.12
C TRP A 204 -6.66 -27.28 19.91
N SER A 205 -7.22 -27.67 18.76
CA SER A 205 -8.64 -27.45 18.49
C SER A 205 -9.57 -28.59 18.97
N VAL A 206 -9.03 -29.75 19.37
CA VAL A 206 -9.82 -30.91 19.84
C VAL A 206 -9.91 -30.98 21.37
N LEU A 207 -9.09 -30.22 22.12
CA LEU A 207 -9.10 -30.24 23.59
C LEU A 207 -9.78 -29.02 24.25
N HIS A 208 -10.38 -28.12 23.46
CA HIS A 208 -11.08 -26.94 24.00
C HIS A 208 -12.50 -26.78 23.43
N SER A 209 -13.20 -27.90 23.25
CA SER A 209 -14.62 -27.91 22.89
C SER A 209 -15.34 -29.05 23.60
N SER A 210 -15.22 -29.14 24.93
CA SER A 210 -16.17 -29.87 25.81
C SER A 210 -15.93 -29.51 27.27
N GLY A 211 -16.73 -28.58 27.80
CA GLY A 211 -17.29 -28.71 29.15
C GLY A 211 -16.55 -28.09 30.34
N SER A 212 -17.26 -27.15 30.97
CA SER A 212 -17.37 -26.95 32.42
C SER A 212 -16.23 -26.21 33.15
N GLU A 213 -16.54 -24.97 33.50
CA GLU A 213 -16.38 -24.35 34.82
C GLU A 213 -15.33 -24.99 35.76
N ARG A 214 -14.30 -24.21 36.11
CA ARG A 214 -13.88 -24.01 37.50
C ARG A 214 -12.88 -22.87 37.59
N THR A 215 -13.36 -21.80 38.22
CA THR A 215 -12.56 -20.85 38.99
C THR A 215 -11.52 -21.56 39.85
N VAL A 216 -10.26 -21.15 39.77
CA VAL A 216 -9.37 -21.06 40.94
C VAL A 216 -8.23 -20.11 40.61
N ALA A 217 -8.16 -19.04 41.40
CA ALA A 217 -6.98 -18.20 41.57
C ALA A 217 -5.80 -19.08 42.00
N PHE A 218 -4.57 -18.68 41.65
CA PHE A 218 -3.51 -18.54 42.65
C PHE A 218 -2.36 -17.68 42.11
N SER A 219 -1.96 -16.80 43.00
CA SER A 219 -0.88 -15.82 42.97
C SER A 219 0.51 -16.45 43.17
N VAL A 220 1.53 -15.78 42.63
CA VAL A 220 2.90 -15.60 43.17
C VAL A 220 3.75 -16.87 43.37
N PHE A 221 4.80 -17.00 42.55
CA PHE A 221 6.20 -16.74 42.93
C PHE A 221 7.02 -16.45 41.66
#